data_AF-A0A385FYC5-F1
#
_entry.id   AF-A0A385FYC5-F1
#
_cell.length_a   1.000
_cell.length_b   1.000
_cell.length_c   1.000
_cell.angle_alpha   90.00
_cell.angle_beta   90.00
_cell.angle_gamma   90.00
#
_symmetry.space_group_name_H-M   'P 1'
#
loop_
_entity.id
_entity.type
_entity.pdbx_description
1 polymer ?
#
loop_
_entity_poly.entity_id
_entity_poly.type
_entity_poly.pdbx_seq_one_letter_code
_entity_poly.pdbx_strand_id
1 'polypeptide(L)'
;MAAPRKSAQQVAAREKARQKAADFTARHEELIELAAKFIELDEAANDTETTAQEKAQRIIAQGKVHAEAARKESGRVIVQMIETGESKSAVAARLGLSAATLKKYLPAPASAATDSESSGV
;
A
#
# COMPACT_ATOMS: atom_id res chain seq x y z
N MET A 1 -63.50 -55.39 -1.33
CA MET A 1 -63.04 -54.02 -1.64
C MET A 1 -62.00 -53.60 -0.62
N ALA A 2 -60.72 -53.53 -0.99
CA ALA A 2 -59.64 -53.16 -0.07
C ALA A 2 -58.65 -52.23 -0.79
N ALA A 3 -58.67 -50.93 -0.51
CA ALA A 3 -57.58 -50.02 -0.93
C ALA A 3 -57.51 -48.60 -0.29
N PRO A 4 -58.36 -48.10 0.64
CA PRO A 4 -58.28 -46.68 1.01
C PRO A 4 -56.99 -46.28 1.75
N ARG A 5 -56.32 -47.25 2.41
CA ARG A 5 -55.08 -46.99 3.16
C ARG A 5 -53.84 -46.83 2.27
N LYS A 6 -53.75 -47.56 1.15
CA LYS A 6 -52.60 -47.49 0.23
C LYS A 6 -52.58 -46.18 -0.56
N SER A 7 -53.74 -45.64 -0.93
CA SER A 7 -53.83 -44.35 -1.62
C SER A 7 -53.52 -43.18 -0.70
N ALA A 8 -54.03 -43.16 0.54
CA ALA A 8 -53.74 -42.12 1.52
C ALA A 8 -52.24 -42.02 1.86
N GLN A 9 -51.55 -43.17 1.98
CA GLN A 9 -50.10 -43.19 2.20
C GLN A 9 -49.31 -42.68 1.00
N GLN A 10 -49.74 -42.96 -0.23
CA GLN A 10 -49.09 -42.41 -1.44
C GLN A 10 -49.28 -40.89 -1.58
N VAL A 11 -50.46 -40.37 -1.22
CA VAL A 11 -50.72 -38.92 -1.21
C VAL A 11 -49.84 -38.22 -0.18
N ALA A 12 -49.79 -38.73 1.06
CA ALA A 12 -48.92 -38.18 2.10
C ALA A 12 -47.43 -38.24 1.75
N ALA A 13 -46.98 -39.30 1.05
CA ALA A 13 -45.60 -39.41 0.57
C ALA A 13 -45.29 -38.37 -0.52
N ARG A 14 -46.22 -38.13 -1.44
CA ARG A 14 -46.08 -37.09 -2.49
C ARG A 14 -46.08 -35.68 -1.90
N GLU A 15 -46.93 -35.40 -0.91
CA GLU A 15 -46.94 -34.11 -0.20
C GLU A 15 -45.64 -33.85 0.55
N LYS A 16 -45.12 -34.85 1.29
CA LYS A 16 -43.82 -34.75 1.96
C LYS A 16 -42.66 -34.55 0.97
N ALA A 17 -42.71 -35.20 -0.20
CA ALA A 17 -41.69 -34.99 -1.24
C ALA A 17 -41.75 -33.56 -1.81
N ARG A 18 -42.97 -33.02 -2.01
CA ARG A 18 -43.15 -31.63 -2.44
C ARG A 18 -42.67 -30.62 -1.40
N GLN A 19 -42.99 -30.83 -0.12
CA GLN A 19 -42.50 -29.97 0.96
C GLN A 19 -40.97 -29.99 1.03
N LYS A 20 -40.36 -31.17 1.00
CA LYS A 20 -38.89 -31.27 0.97
C LYS A 20 -38.25 -30.60 -0.23
N ALA A 21 -38.87 -30.71 -1.41
CA ALA A 21 -38.40 -30.02 -2.61
C ALA A 21 -38.50 -28.50 -2.44
N ALA A 22 -39.62 -27.99 -1.92
CA ALA A 22 -39.81 -26.57 -1.65
C ALA A 22 -38.81 -26.05 -0.60
N ASP A 23 -38.60 -26.78 0.50
CA ASP A 23 -37.63 -26.44 1.54
C ASP A 23 -36.20 -26.42 0.99
N PHE A 24 -35.87 -27.37 0.10
CA PHE A 24 -34.56 -27.42 -0.53
C PHE A 24 -34.34 -26.24 -1.48
N THR A 25 -35.34 -25.91 -2.31
CA THR A 25 -35.29 -24.75 -3.19
C THR A 25 -35.16 -23.45 -2.39
N ALA A 26 -35.96 -23.26 -1.33
CA ALA A 26 -35.90 -22.06 -0.50
C ALA A 26 -34.52 -21.86 0.15
N ARG A 27 -33.92 -22.94 0.67
CA ARG A 27 -32.54 -22.89 1.19
C ARG A 27 -31.52 -22.57 0.10
N HIS A 28 -31.74 -23.05 -1.11
CA HIS A 28 -30.83 -22.80 -2.22
C HIS A 28 -30.90 -21.34 -2.68
N GLU A 29 -32.11 -20.77 -2.75
CA GLU A 29 -32.32 -19.34 -3.01
C GLU A 29 -31.62 -18.48 -1.93
N GLU A 30 -31.79 -18.81 -0.64
CA GLU A 30 -31.09 -18.12 0.45
C GLU A 30 -29.56 -18.21 0.32
N LEU A 31 -29.03 -19.39 -0.02
CA LEU A 31 -27.59 -19.56 -0.24
C LEU A 31 -27.08 -18.74 -1.44
N ILE A 32 -27.88 -18.60 -2.50
CA ILE A 32 -27.53 -17.78 -3.66
C ILE A 32 -27.47 -16.30 -3.26
N GLU A 33 -28.45 -15.81 -2.50
CA GLU A 33 -28.45 -14.43 -2.01
C GLU A 33 -27.26 -14.14 -1.08
N LEU A 34 -26.95 -15.06 -0.17
CA LEU A 34 -25.80 -14.93 0.72
C LEU A 34 -24.48 -14.96 -0.03
N ALA A 35 -24.36 -15.82 -1.05
CA ALA A 35 -23.16 -15.87 -1.89
C ALA A 35 -22.97 -14.57 -2.70
N ALA A 36 -24.04 -14.04 -3.29
CA ALA A 36 -23.99 -12.75 -3.99
C ALA A 36 -23.53 -11.64 -3.05
N LYS A 37 -24.12 -11.56 -1.86
CA LYS A 37 -23.72 -10.59 -0.84
C LYS A 37 -22.26 -10.75 -0.40
N PHE A 38 -21.77 -11.98 -0.25
CA PHE A 38 -20.39 -12.23 0.10
C PHE A 38 -19.43 -11.70 -0.98
N ILE A 39 -19.72 -11.97 -2.25
CA ILE A 39 -18.89 -11.52 -3.38
C ILE A 39 -18.84 -9.98 -3.40
N GLU A 40 -19.98 -9.32 -3.29
CA GLU A 40 -20.04 -7.84 -3.24
C GLU A 40 -19.20 -7.26 -2.09
N LEU A 41 -19.26 -7.89 -0.91
CA LEU A 41 -18.49 -7.45 0.26
C LEU A 41 -16.99 -7.72 0.09
N ASP A 42 -16.61 -8.85 -0.49
CA ASP A 42 -15.21 -9.21 -0.76
C ASP A 42 -14.59 -8.26 -1.79
N GLU A 43 -15.31 -7.97 -2.88
CA GLU A 43 -14.91 -6.99 -3.87
C GLU A 43 -14.75 -5.59 -3.25
N ALA A 44 -15.72 -5.14 -2.45
CA ALA A 44 -15.64 -3.85 -1.77
C ALA A 44 -14.46 -3.77 -0.77
N ALA A 45 -14.15 -4.88 -0.09
CA ALA A 45 -12.99 -4.96 0.80
C ALA A 45 -11.68 -4.86 0.01
N ASN A 46 -11.55 -5.62 -1.08
CA ASN A 46 -10.38 -5.61 -1.96
C ASN A 46 -10.14 -4.22 -2.58
N ASP A 47 -11.21 -3.54 -3.02
CA ASP A 47 -11.13 -2.18 -3.56
C ASP A 47 -10.68 -1.18 -2.50
N THR A 48 -11.17 -1.32 -1.27
CA THR A 48 -10.80 -0.47 -0.14
C THR A 48 -9.32 -0.65 0.21
N GLU A 49 -8.85 -1.89 0.29
CA GLU A 49 -7.44 -2.20 0.55
C GLU A 49 -6.53 -1.67 -0.55
N THR A 50 -6.88 -1.91 -1.81
CA THR A 50 -6.11 -1.44 -2.97
C THR A 50 -6.02 0.09 -2.95
N THR A 51 -7.14 0.77 -2.75
CA THR A 51 -7.19 2.24 -2.67
C THR A 51 -6.35 2.78 -1.50
N ALA A 52 -6.39 2.11 -0.34
CA ALA A 52 -5.60 2.50 0.81
C ALA A 52 -4.10 2.33 0.55
N GLN A 53 -3.70 1.23 -0.07
CA GLN A 53 -2.31 0.97 -0.46
C GLN A 53 -1.81 2.00 -1.46
N GLU A 54 -2.59 2.34 -2.49
CA GLU A 54 -2.22 3.38 -3.45
C GLU A 54 -2.01 4.74 -2.78
N LYS A 55 -2.93 5.13 -1.89
CA LYS A 55 -2.82 6.39 -1.13
C LYS A 55 -1.57 6.40 -0.24
N ALA A 56 -1.30 5.29 0.46
CA ALA A 56 -0.09 5.15 1.28
C ALA A 56 1.18 5.29 0.42
N GLN A 57 1.24 4.62 -0.73
CA GLN A 57 2.38 4.71 -1.64
C GLN A 57 2.58 6.14 -2.15
N ARG A 58 1.52 6.85 -2.50
CA ARG A 58 1.60 8.27 -2.91
C ARG A 58 2.15 9.15 -1.79
N ILE A 59 1.66 8.99 -0.57
CA ILE A 59 2.15 9.75 0.61
C ILE A 59 3.62 9.45 0.88
N ILE A 60 4.03 8.17 0.82
CA ILE A 60 5.43 7.77 1.01
C ILE A 60 6.32 8.37 -0.09
N ALA A 61 5.89 8.33 -1.35
CA ALA A 61 6.63 8.90 -2.47
C ALA A 61 6.80 10.42 -2.32
N GLN A 62 5.71 11.13 -2.00
CA GLN A 62 5.75 12.57 -1.71
C GLN A 62 6.67 12.88 -0.53
N GLY A 63 6.54 12.14 0.57
CA GLY A 63 7.40 12.28 1.74
C GLY A 63 8.88 12.10 1.43
N LYS A 64 9.25 11.15 0.56
CA LYS A 64 10.62 10.97 0.09
C LYS A 64 11.12 12.18 -0.69
N VAL A 65 10.33 12.69 -1.63
CA VAL A 65 10.70 13.89 -2.42
C VAL A 65 10.90 15.10 -1.51
N HIS A 66 9.99 15.34 -0.58
CA HIS A 66 10.11 16.45 0.38
C HIS A 66 11.32 16.28 1.30
N ALA A 67 11.57 15.06 1.81
CA ALA A 67 12.73 14.78 2.64
C ALA A 67 14.05 14.99 1.87
N GLU A 68 14.11 14.59 0.60
CA GLU A 68 15.28 14.83 -0.25
C GLU A 68 15.51 16.31 -0.52
N ALA A 69 14.44 17.07 -0.80
CA ALA A 69 14.53 18.52 -0.97
C ALA A 69 15.04 19.20 0.30
N ALA A 70 14.48 18.83 1.47
CA ALA A 70 14.92 19.35 2.76
C ALA A 70 16.39 19.00 3.07
N ARG A 71 16.83 17.78 2.72
CA ARG A 71 18.25 17.37 2.87
C ARG A 71 19.18 18.17 1.96
N LYS A 72 18.79 18.43 0.71
CA LYS A 72 19.57 19.29 -0.21
C LYS A 72 19.71 20.71 0.34
N GLU A 73 18.61 21.28 0.84
CA GLU A 73 18.63 22.62 1.43
C GLU A 73 19.47 22.66 2.70
N SER A 74 19.35 21.65 3.56
CA SER A 74 20.20 21.49 4.75
C SER A 74 21.69 21.42 4.37
N GLY A 75 22.03 20.73 3.28
CA GLY A 75 23.38 20.69 2.73
C GLY A 75 23.90 22.06 2.30
N ARG A 76 23.07 22.88 1.64
CA ARG A 76 23.42 24.26 1.26
C ARG A 76 23.70 25.12 2.48
N VAL A 77 22.87 25.05 3.51
CA VAL A 77 23.08 25.77 4.77
C VAL A 77 24.41 25.36 5.42
N ILE A 78 24.72 24.06 5.44
CA ILE A 78 26.00 23.56 5.98
C ILE A 78 27.19 24.09 5.16
N VAL A 79 27.08 24.15 3.83
CA VAL A 79 28.11 24.74 2.98
C VAL A 79 28.30 26.23 3.31
N GLN A 80 27.21 26.99 3.43
CA GLN A 80 27.26 28.40 3.83
C GLN A 80 27.92 28.59 5.20
N MET A 81 27.64 27.72 6.18
CA MET A 81 28.30 27.75 7.50
C MET A 81 29.81 27.48 7.41
N ILE A 82 30.28 26.69 6.44
CA ILE A 82 31.71 26.46 6.24
C ILE A 82 32.34 27.67 5.51
N GLU A 83 31.62 28.28 4.58
CA GLU A 83 32.07 29.47 3.84
C GLU A 83 32.27 30.71 4.72
N THR A 84 31.64 30.77 5.91
CA THR A 84 31.94 31.82 6.91
C THR A 84 33.33 31.68 7.55
N GLY A 85 34.08 30.62 7.21
CA GLY A 85 35.43 30.35 7.72
C GLY A 85 35.47 29.34 8.86
N GLU A 86 34.34 28.75 9.26
CA GLU A 86 34.32 27.69 10.26
C GLU A 86 34.82 26.35 9.71
N SER A 87 35.58 25.61 10.51
CA SER A 87 36.00 24.26 10.15
C SER A 87 34.82 23.28 10.16
N LYS A 88 34.89 22.25 9.32
CA LYS A 88 33.85 21.19 9.26
C LYS A 88 33.59 20.55 10.62
N SER A 89 34.60 20.40 11.48
CA SER A 89 34.43 19.85 12.84
C SER A 89 33.70 20.81 13.77
N ALA A 90 33.95 22.12 13.67
CA ALA A 90 33.24 23.13 14.44
C ALA A 90 31.76 23.23 14.01
N VAL A 91 31.48 23.21 12.70
CA VAL A 91 30.11 23.17 12.17
C VAL A 91 29.38 21.89 12.61
N ALA A 92 30.04 20.72 12.56
CA ALA A 92 29.48 19.46 13.06
C ALA A 92 29.11 19.55 14.55
N ALA A 93 30.00 20.08 15.38
CA ALA A 93 29.76 20.25 16.81
C ALA A 93 28.60 21.22 17.08
N ARG A 94 28.51 22.33 16.35
CA ARG A 94 27.42 23.31 16.46
C ARG A 94 26.05 22.73 16.11
N LEU A 95 26.00 21.87 15.09
CA LEU A 95 24.76 21.22 14.65
C LEU A 95 24.44 19.92 15.41
N GLY A 96 25.29 19.51 16.35
CA GLY A 96 25.15 18.23 17.07
C GLY A 96 25.26 17.01 16.16
N LEU A 97 25.93 17.15 15.01
CA LEU A 97 26.09 16.08 14.03
C LEU A 97 27.42 15.37 14.21
N SER A 98 27.43 14.05 14.00
CA SER A 98 28.69 13.33 13.82
C SER A 98 29.34 13.75 12.50
N ALA A 99 30.66 13.61 12.40
CA ALA A 99 31.38 13.87 11.15
C ALA A 99 30.87 12.99 9.99
N ALA A 100 30.42 11.76 10.27
CA ALA A 100 29.83 10.87 9.27
C ALA A 100 28.46 11.37 8.80
N THR A 101 27.64 11.91 9.70
CA THR A 101 26.33 12.49 9.36
C THR A 101 26.50 13.80 8.58
N LEU A 102 27.46 14.65 8.96
CA LEU A 102 27.76 15.88 8.23
C LEU A 102 28.16 15.60 6.76
N LYS A 103 28.97 14.57 6.54
CA LYS A 103 29.37 14.13 5.18
C LYS A 103 28.19 13.75 4.29
N LYS A 104 27.06 13.28 4.85
CA LYS A 104 25.86 12.93 4.07
C LYS A 104 25.12 14.15 3.51
N TYR A 105 25.34 15.32 4.09
CA TYR A 105 24.75 16.59 3.65
C TYR A 105 25.67 17.38 2.73
N LEU A 106 26.98 17.13 2.78
CA LEU A 106 27.93 17.76 1.89
C LEU A 106 27.84 17.12 0.49
N PRO A 107 27.87 17.93 -0.59
CA PRO A 107 27.99 17.38 -1.93
C PRO A 107 29.30 16.57 -2.03
N ALA A 108 29.27 15.45 -2.77
CA ALA A 108 30.48 14.72 -3.09
C ALA A 108 31.47 15.69 -3.74
N PRO A 109 32.77 15.67 -3.35
CA PRO A 109 33.73 16.55 -3.98
C PRO A 109 33.72 16.26 -5.48
N ALA A 110 33.35 17.25 -6.28
CA ALA A 110 33.56 17.21 -7.72
C ALA A 110 35.06 16.97 -7.91
N SER A 111 35.42 15.76 -8.32
CA SER A 111 36.78 15.47 -8.76
C SER A 111 37.09 16.47 -9.86
N ALA A 112 38.19 17.21 -9.66
CA ALA A 112 38.71 18.16 -10.62
C ALA A 112 38.76 17.52 -12.01
N ALA A 113 37.84 17.92 -12.89
CA ALA A 113 38.05 17.83 -14.32
C ALA A 113 39.14 18.86 -14.61
N THR A 114 40.38 18.38 -14.59
CA THR A 114 41.56 19.12 -14.97
C THR A 114 41.37 19.65 -16.38
N ASP A 115 41.41 20.98 -16.48
CA ASP A 115 42.12 21.67 -17.54
C ASP A 115 43.37 20.85 -17.91
N SER A 116 43.38 20.32 -19.11
CA SER A 116 44.59 19.87 -19.79
C SER A 116 44.42 20.29 -21.23
N GLU A 117 44.66 21.59 -21.44
CA GLU A 117 45.63 22.08 -22.41
C GLU A 117 45.99 21.06 -23.51
N SER A 118 45.34 21.21 -24.66
CA SER A 118 45.86 20.77 -25.95
C SER A 118 45.96 22.01 -26.84
N SER A 119 46.91 22.87 -26.47
CA SER A 119 47.60 23.77 -27.42
C SER A 119 48.95 23.11 -27.67
N GLY A 120 49.22 22.72 -28.91
CA GLY A 120 50.43 22.04 -29.30
C GLY A 120 50.47 21.77 -30.79
N VAL A 121 50.76 22.83 -31.54
CA VAL A 121 51.40 22.94 -32.87
C VAL A 121 51.02 21.91 -33.93
#